data_AF-A0A7S2XPK7-F1
#
_entry.id   AF-A0A7S2XPK7-F1
#
_cell.length_a   1.000
_cell.length_b   1.000
_cell.length_c   1.000
_cell.angle_alpha   90.00
_cell.angle_beta   90.00
_cell.angle_gamma   90.00
#
_symmetry.space_group_name_H-M   'P 1'
#
loop_
_entity.id
_entity.type
_entity.pdbx_description
1 polymer ?
#
loop_
_entity_poly.entity_id
_entity_poly.type
_entity_poly.pdbx_seq_one_letter_code
_entity_poly.pdbx_strand_id
1 'polypeptide(L)'
;EKNIADGNSPLRKKQIQVAELLLSYGARPDAKDTCGKTVCHYGAGAMATDMTMEVVQRAAKAYETSYLFNQEVELAGLTGNTSMNGLRGIARGYHYSTGRRAVYLHGQGKQVSVKPENVKLVDPSTDSNERKLCDLQCRLGTVSLLETIPSNRADVAEFLVNQLGASIDIQDLDDVSARSMAMMGIAELVSPAASIVREAARKQGKVTAKADRRKCANCTKPEPLDNKFPECARCKQVRYCQKECQVAHWKAHHKKECRELASKAEAGVKLERPPSTGMFSATINARTGEKHMLGKDTDGFKKPANVAVGEQFYVKCQGGGPNMPIMIYDETRQCNLSYPPGLAGFEEIRAKIVAEPAFQGRKTYMKASFDSAGVCTVYPTTAALKRW
;
A
#
# COMPACT_ATOMS: atom_id res chain seq x y z
N GLU A 1 24.47 2.00 35.37
CA GLU A 1 23.11 2.18 34.82
C GLU A 1 22.77 1.07 33.81
N LYS A 2 22.54 -0.16 34.29
CA LYS A 2 21.95 -1.24 33.50
C LYS A 2 20.61 -1.60 34.13
N ASN A 3 19.56 -0.85 33.79
CA ASN A 3 18.19 -1.36 33.93
C ASN A 3 17.72 -1.68 32.51
N ILE A 4 18.05 -2.89 32.10
CA ILE A 4 17.43 -3.55 30.96
C ILE A 4 15.93 -3.57 31.26
N ALA A 5 15.16 -3.11 30.28
CA ALA A 5 13.72 -3.10 30.28
C ALA A 5 13.18 -4.53 30.49
N ASP A 6 12.83 -4.86 31.73
CA ASP A 6 12.01 -6.03 31.99
C ASP A 6 10.59 -5.76 31.50
N GLY A 7 10.20 -6.42 30.41
CA GLY A 7 8.82 -6.49 29.91
C GLY A 7 7.79 -7.00 30.92
N ASN A 8 8.20 -7.26 32.17
CA ASN A 8 7.41 -7.86 33.24
C ASN A 8 7.25 -6.94 34.48
N SER A 9 7.60 -5.66 34.40
CA SER A 9 7.54 -4.77 35.56
C SER A 9 6.12 -4.71 36.16
N PRO A 10 5.97 -4.72 37.52
CA PRO A 10 4.66 -4.69 38.16
C PRO A 10 3.84 -3.45 37.78
N LEU A 11 4.49 -2.31 37.54
CA LEU A 11 3.83 -1.08 37.11
C LEU A 11 3.23 -1.22 35.71
N ARG A 12 3.96 -1.83 34.76
CA ARG A 12 3.46 -2.11 33.40
C ARG A 12 2.18 -2.93 33.44
N LYS A 13 2.17 -4.02 34.21
CA LYS A 13 0.98 -4.89 34.37
C LYS A 13 -0.21 -4.12 34.94
N LYS A 14 0.01 -3.29 35.98
CA LYS A 14 -1.05 -2.47 36.58
C LYS A 14 -1.64 -1.47 35.59
N GLN A 15 -0.81 -0.78 34.81
CA GLN A 15 -1.29 0.17 33.80
C GLN A 15 -2.13 -0.50 32.71
N ILE A 16 -1.71 -1.68 32.25
CA ILE A 16 -2.48 -2.47 31.28
C ILE A 16 -3.82 -2.93 31.89
N GLN A 17 -3.82 -3.40 33.14
CA GLN A 17 -5.05 -3.80 33.84
C GLN A 17 -6.02 -2.63 34.03
N VAL A 18 -5.50 -1.43 34.32
CA VAL A 18 -6.33 -0.21 34.41
C VAL A 18 -6.97 0.09 33.06
N ALA A 19 -6.23 0.00 31.96
CA ALA A 19 -6.80 0.18 30.62
C ALA A 19 -7.91 -0.84 30.32
N GLU A 20 -7.69 -2.12 30.61
CA GLU A 20 -8.73 -3.16 30.42
C GLU A 20 -9.96 -2.92 31.29
N LEU A 21 -9.76 -2.51 32.55
CA LEU A 21 -10.84 -2.15 33.45
C LEU A 21 -11.66 -1.00 32.87
N LEU A 22 -11.02 0.10 32.47
CA LEU A 22 -11.70 1.26 31.86
C LEU A 22 -12.50 0.86 30.62
N LEU A 23 -11.93 0.03 29.73
CA LEU A 23 -12.64 -0.49 28.56
C LEU A 23 -13.85 -1.35 28.95
N SER A 24 -13.75 -2.17 29.99
CA SER A 24 -14.86 -2.98 30.51
C SER A 24 -16.01 -2.16 31.08
N TYR A 25 -15.73 -0.93 31.54
CA TYR A 25 -16.73 0.05 31.98
C TYR A 25 -17.20 0.98 30.86
N GLY A 26 -16.68 0.83 29.64
CA GLY A 26 -17.13 1.57 28.47
C GLY A 26 -16.35 2.86 28.18
N ALA A 27 -15.12 2.97 28.68
CA ALA A 27 -14.24 4.06 28.26
C ALA A 27 -14.11 4.08 26.73
N ARG A 28 -14.22 5.27 26.14
CA ARG A 28 -14.19 5.50 24.70
C ARG A 28 -12.76 5.65 24.19
N PRO A 29 -12.23 4.70 23.40
CA PRO A 29 -10.87 4.81 22.86
C PRO A 29 -10.66 6.01 21.93
N ASP A 30 -11.74 6.42 21.26
CA ASP A 30 -11.80 7.52 20.31
C ASP A 30 -12.08 8.87 20.96
N ALA A 31 -12.21 8.92 22.29
CA ALA A 31 -12.32 10.18 23.01
C ALA A 31 -11.14 11.08 22.66
N LYS A 32 -11.46 12.31 22.30
CA LYS A 32 -10.52 13.34 21.89
C LYS A 32 -10.31 14.34 23.01
N ASP A 33 -9.06 14.70 23.25
CA ASP A 33 -8.72 15.82 24.13
C ASP A 33 -9.01 17.18 23.46
N THR A 34 -8.60 18.26 24.13
CA THR A 34 -8.75 19.62 23.60
C THR A 34 -7.94 19.88 22.33
N CYS A 35 -6.94 19.04 21.99
CA CYS A 35 -6.15 19.10 20.76
C CYS A 35 -6.67 18.12 19.67
N GLY A 36 -7.75 17.38 19.95
CA GLY A 36 -8.27 16.36 19.05
C GLY A 36 -7.51 15.02 19.09
N LYS A 37 -6.54 14.86 20.00
CA LYS A 37 -5.73 13.65 20.14
C LYS A 37 -6.48 12.56 20.90
N THR A 38 -6.39 11.34 20.39
CA THR A 38 -6.92 10.13 21.01
C THR A 38 -5.84 9.37 21.77
N VAL A 39 -6.22 8.30 22.48
CA VAL A 39 -5.28 7.38 23.13
C VAL A 39 -4.20 6.85 22.17
N CYS A 40 -4.49 6.73 20.87
CA CYS A 40 -3.53 6.26 19.88
C CYS A 40 -2.41 7.28 19.62
N HIS A 41 -2.72 8.59 19.64
CA HIS A 41 -1.71 9.64 19.47
C HIS A 41 -0.71 9.65 20.61
N TYR A 42 -1.18 9.42 21.84
CA TYR A 42 -0.31 9.36 23.02
C TYR A 42 0.43 8.04 23.12
N GLY A 43 -0.26 6.92 22.88
CA GLY A 43 0.31 5.60 23.15
C GLY A 43 1.09 4.99 22.00
N ALA A 44 0.96 5.53 20.79
CA ALA A 44 1.65 5.11 19.58
C ALA A 44 2.19 6.33 18.78
N GLY A 45 2.68 7.35 19.49
CA GLY A 45 3.39 8.51 18.91
C GLY A 45 4.90 8.47 19.16
N ALA A 46 5.57 9.62 19.05
CA ALA A 46 7.03 9.73 19.17
C ALA A 46 7.60 9.21 20.52
N MET A 47 6.83 9.33 21.61
CA MET A 47 7.21 8.90 22.97
C MET A 47 6.60 7.56 23.39
N ALA A 48 6.07 6.78 22.45
CA ALA A 48 5.47 5.48 22.77
C ALA A 48 6.47 4.54 23.44
N THR A 49 5.96 3.68 24.33
CA THR A 49 6.70 2.58 24.95
C THR A 49 5.98 1.27 24.65
N ASP A 50 6.61 0.12 24.90
CA ASP A 50 5.95 -1.18 24.74
C ASP A 50 4.66 -1.29 25.57
N MET A 51 4.63 -0.66 26.74
CA MET A 51 3.43 -0.62 27.59
C MET A 51 2.32 0.18 26.91
N THR A 52 2.62 1.38 26.41
CA THR A 52 1.60 2.23 25.83
C THR A 52 1.10 1.69 24.48
N MET A 53 1.96 1.04 23.70
CA MET A 53 1.54 0.32 22.48
C MET A 53 0.61 -0.84 22.82
N GLU A 54 0.86 -1.58 23.91
CA GLU A 54 -0.06 -2.63 24.38
C GLU A 54 -1.42 -2.08 24.81
N VAL A 55 -1.45 -0.88 25.41
CA VAL A 55 -2.70 -0.17 25.73
C VAL A 55 -3.43 0.24 24.45
N VAL A 56 -2.71 0.77 23.46
CA VAL A 56 -3.30 1.15 22.16
C VAL A 56 -3.85 -0.07 21.42
N GLN A 57 -3.18 -1.22 21.48
CA GLN A 57 -3.69 -2.45 20.86
C GLN A 57 -5.04 -2.87 21.45
N ARG A 58 -5.19 -2.79 22.77
CA ARG A 58 -6.45 -3.07 23.48
C ARG A 58 -7.54 -2.09 23.12
N ALA A 59 -7.18 -0.81 23.14
CA ALA A 59 -8.06 0.28 22.78
C ALA A 59 -8.54 0.15 21.33
N ALA A 60 -7.66 -0.19 20.39
CA ALA A 60 -8.00 -0.41 18.98
C ALA A 60 -8.99 -1.58 18.83
N LYS A 61 -8.77 -2.69 19.55
CA LYS A 61 -9.69 -3.83 19.51
C LYS A 61 -11.06 -3.53 20.11
N ALA A 62 -11.11 -2.82 21.23
CA ALA A 62 -12.36 -2.37 21.82
C ALA A 62 -13.11 -1.38 20.93
N TYR A 63 -12.35 -0.50 20.27
CA TYR A 63 -12.86 0.50 19.35
C TYR A 63 -13.56 -0.12 18.14
N GLU A 64 -13.12 -1.26 17.59
CA GLU A 64 -13.82 -1.92 16.47
C GLU A 64 -15.33 -2.10 16.67
N THR A 65 -15.79 -2.14 17.93
CA THR A 65 -17.19 -2.35 18.29
C THR A 65 -17.73 -1.23 19.19
N SER A 66 -17.03 -0.10 19.30
CA SER A 66 -17.44 1.04 20.15
C SER A 66 -18.75 1.67 19.72
N TYR A 67 -19.11 1.59 18.44
CA TYR A 67 -20.41 2.07 17.93
C TYR A 67 -21.60 1.36 18.59
N LEU A 68 -21.42 0.16 19.13
CA LEU A 68 -22.46 -0.54 19.91
C LEU A 68 -22.62 0.03 21.31
N PHE A 69 -21.65 0.79 21.82
CA PHE A 69 -21.67 1.25 23.20
C PHE A 69 -22.87 2.16 23.48
N ASN A 70 -23.60 1.85 24.55
CA ASN A 70 -24.81 2.53 24.98
C ASN A 70 -25.94 2.54 23.93
N GLN A 71 -25.88 1.64 22.95
CA GLN A 71 -26.95 1.43 21.97
C GLN A 71 -27.89 0.31 22.41
N GLU A 72 -29.13 0.41 21.94
CA GLU A 72 -30.11 -0.66 22.02
C GLU A 72 -29.74 -1.79 21.05
N VAL A 73 -29.57 -3.00 21.59
CA VAL A 73 -29.10 -4.16 20.84
C VAL A 73 -29.94 -5.39 21.10
N GLU A 74 -29.97 -6.28 20.11
CA GLU A 74 -30.58 -7.59 20.18
C GLU A 74 -29.50 -8.68 20.07
N LEU A 75 -29.61 -9.71 20.89
CA LEU A 75 -28.74 -10.87 20.81
C LEU A 75 -29.18 -11.81 19.67
N ALA A 76 -28.24 -12.26 18.85
CA ALA A 76 -28.53 -13.16 17.74
C ALA A 76 -27.37 -14.12 17.47
N GLY A 77 -27.62 -15.24 16.79
CA GLY A 77 -26.56 -16.16 16.35
C GLY A 77 -25.90 -16.98 17.47
N LEU A 78 -26.43 -16.96 18.68
CA LEU A 78 -25.93 -17.79 19.79
C LEU A 78 -26.30 -19.25 19.56
N THR A 79 -25.28 -20.11 19.40
CA THR A 79 -25.46 -21.57 19.22
C THR A 79 -25.45 -22.33 20.54
N GLY A 80 -24.62 -21.90 21.50
CA GLY A 80 -24.50 -22.56 22.81
C GLY A 80 -25.61 -22.20 23.80
N ASN A 81 -26.36 -21.12 23.56
CA ASN A 81 -27.50 -20.73 24.39
C ASN A 81 -28.56 -20.04 23.53
N THR A 82 -29.28 -20.85 22.76
CA THR A 82 -30.24 -20.36 21.75
C THR A 82 -31.43 -19.62 22.34
N SER A 83 -31.79 -19.88 23.61
CA SER A 83 -32.89 -19.20 24.32
C SER A 83 -32.63 -17.71 24.55
N MET A 84 -31.38 -17.27 24.40
CA MET A 84 -31.01 -15.86 24.51
C MET A 84 -31.15 -15.09 23.19
N ASN A 85 -31.32 -15.77 22.06
CA ASN A 85 -31.52 -15.08 20.78
C ASN A 85 -32.87 -14.35 20.80
N GLY A 86 -32.88 -13.11 20.29
CA GLY A 86 -34.04 -12.21 20.32
C GLY A 86 -34.17 -11.39 21.60
N LEU A 87 -33.38 -11.67 22.64
CA LEU A 87 -33.37 -10.82 23.85
C LEU A 87 -32.71 -9.48 23.55
N ARG A 88 -33.32 -8.41 24.07
CA ARG A 88 -32.87 -7.03 23.90
C ARG A 88 -32.23 -6.47 25.17
N GLY A 89 -31.36 -5.49 24.99
CA GLY A 89 -30.67 -4.82 26.06
C GLY A 89 -29.80 -3.66 25.60
N ILE A 90 -29.09 -3.07 26.54
CA ILE A 90 -28.13 -1.99 26.26
C ILE A 90 -26.72 -2.55 26.24
N ALA A 91 -26.01 -2.36 25.14
CA ALA A 91 -24.61 -2.72 25.04
C ALA A 91 -23.74 -1.78 25.92
N ARG A 92 -22.83 -2.37 26.69
CA ARG A 92 -21.94 -1.71 27.65
C ARG A 92 -20.48 -1.93 27.24
N GLY A 93 -19.55 -1.97 28.20
CA GLY A 93 -18.12 -2.01 27.91
C GLY A 93 -17.62 -3.30 27.26
N TYR A 94 -16.35 -3.27 26.89
CA TYR A 94 -15.66 -4.33 26.16
C TYR A 94 -14.62 -5.02 27.04
N HIS A 95 -14.74 -6.34 27.17
CA HIS A 95 -13.82 -7.18 27.93
C HIS A 95 -12.72 -7.72 27.01
N TYR A 96 -11.55 -7.07 27.01
CA TYR A 96 -10.45 -7.42 26.10
C TYR A 96 -10.00 -8.88 26.23
N SER A 97 -9.84 -9.40 27.44
CA SER A 97 -9.39 -10.77 27.71
C SER A 97 -10.25 -11.87 27.09
N THR A 98 -11.55 -11.60 26.91
CA THR A 98 -12.50 -12.57 26.33
C THR A 98 -12.95 -12.21 24.92
N GLY A 99 -12.63 -11.00 24.45
CA GLY A 99 -13.09 -10.47 23.17
C GLY A 99 -14.61 -10.24 23.12
N ARG A 100 -15.25 -9.98 24.26
CA ARG A 100 -16.72 -9.92 24.39
C ARG A 100 -17.19 -8.56 24.88
N ARG A 101 -18.40 -8.18 24.48
CA ARG A 101 -19.10 -6.99 24.93
C ARG A 101 -20.12 -7.37 25.99
N ALA A 102 -20.19 -6.56 27.04
CA ALA A 102 -21.25 -6.66 28.03
C ALA A 102 -22.57 -6.16 27.44
N VAL A 103 -23.66 -6.86 27.70
CA VAL A 103 -25.02 -6.40 27.39
C VAL A 103 -25.86 -6.50 28.65
N TYR A 104 -26.49 -5.39 29.03
CA TYR A 104 -27.44 -5.35 30.13
C TYR A 104 -28.84 -5.63 29.57
N LEU A 105 -29.39 -6.81 29.87
CA LEU A 105 -30.66 -7.26 29.31
C LEU A 105 -31.85 -6.59 30.00
N HIS A 106 -32.83 -6.18 29.20
CA HIS A 106 -34.07 -5.62 29.71
C HIS A 106 -34.87 -6.66 30.51
N GLY A 107 -35.53 -6.22 31.58
CA GLY A 107 -36.45 -7.04 32.38
C GLY A 107 -35.82 -8.12 33.27
N GLN A 108 -34.54 -8.45 33.09
CA GLN A 108 -33.86 -9.51 33.85
C GLN A 108 -32.88 -9.00 34.91
N GLY A 109 -32.55 -7.70 34.90
CA GLY A 109 -31.55 -7.11 35.80
C GLY A 109 -30.14 -7.72 35.65
N LYS A 110 -29.89 -8.44 34.55
CA LYS A 110 -28.72 -9.31 34.36
C LYS A 110 -27.83 -8.78 33.26
N GLN A 111 -26.53 -8.73 33.54
CA GLN A 111 -25.50 -8.48 32.55
C GLN A 111 -24.97 -9.81 31.98
N VAL A 112 -24.79 -9.86 30.67
CA VAL A 112 -24.24 -11.00 29.95
C VAL A 112 -23.06 -10.57 29.08
N SER A 113 -22.10 -11.47 28.85
CA SER A 113 -20.91 -11.19 28.06
C SER A 113 -20.96 -11.99 26.76
N VAL A 114 -21.07 -11.27 25.64
CA VAL A 114 -21.41 -11.82 24.33
C VAL A 114 -20.38 -11.39 23.30
N LYS A 115 -20.04 -12.27 22.34
CA LYS A 115 -19.16 -11.89 21.23
C LYS A 115 -19.82 -10.80 20.38
N PRO A 116 -19.05 -9.81 19.87
CA PRO A 116 -19.63 -8.73 19.07
C PRO A 116 -20.42 -9.17 17.84
N GLU A 117 -20.01 -10.27 17.18
CA GLU A 117 -20.73 -10.85 16.03
C GLU A 117 -22.17 -11.31 16.36
N ASN A 118 -22.47 -11.51 17.65
CA ASN A 118 -23.76 -11.95 18.16
C ASN A 118 -24.58 -10.80 18.78
N VAL A 119 -24.18 -9.55 18.54
CA VAL A 119 -24.84 -8.34 19.03
C VAL A 119 -25.25 -7.50 17.82
N LYS A 120 -26.55 -7.30 17.61
CA LYS A 120 -27.09 -6.50 16.49
C LYS A 120 -27.75 -5.24 17.00
N LEU A 121 -27.55 -4.11 16.33
CA LEU A 121 -28.30 -2.88 16.61
C LEU A 121 -29.78 -3.11 16.32
N VAL A 122 -30.65 -2.69 17.24
CA VAL A 122 -32.11 -2.73 17.04
C VAL A 122 -32.55 -1.66 16.05
N ASP A 123 -32.00 -0.46 16.18
CA ASP A 123 -32.14 0.63 15.22
C ASP A 123 -30.74 0.95 14.67
N PRO A 124 -30.39 0.44 13.48
CA PRO A 124 -29.11 0.74 12.86
C PRO A 124 -29.13 2.18 12.35
N SER A 125 -28.81 3.14 13.23
CA SER A 125 -28.25 4.40 12.77
C SER A 125 -26.94 4.11 12.04
N THR A 126 -26.60 4.87 11.01
CA THR A 126 -25.48 4.64 10.08
C THR A 126 -24.08 4.69 10.70
N ASP A 127 -23.97 4.66 12.02
CA ASP A 127 -22.79 5.07 12.79
C ASP A 127 -21.80 3.92 13.02
N SER A 128 -21.49 3.15 11.96
CA SER A 128 -20.36 2.21 12.02
C SER A 128 -19.05 3.01 12.05
N ASN A 129 -18.03 2.52 12.76
CA ASN A 129 -16.72 3.18 12.77
C ASN A 129 -16.11 3.19 11.36
N GLU A 130 -16.16 4.33 10.67
CA GLU A 130 -15.68 4.48 9.28
C GLU A 130 -14.15 4.36 9.16
N ARG A 131 -13.42 4.66 10.23
CA ARG A 131 -11.95 4.65 10.28
C ARG A 131 -11.46 3.86 11.48
N LYS A 132 -10.26 3.30 11.37
CA LYS A 132 -9.57 2.65 12.50
C LYS A 132 -9.16 3.67 13.55
N LEU A 133 -8.96 3.22 14.78
CA LEU A 133 -8.54 4.10 15.87
C LEU A 133 -7.22 4.84 15.57
N CYS A 134 -6.27 4.16 14.93
CA CYS A 134 -4.98 4.72 14.52
C CYS A 134 -5.06 5.67 13.31
N ASP A 135 -6.20 5.68 12.62
CA ASP A 135 -6.49 6.51 11.44
C ASP A 135 -7.32 7.76 11.81
N LEU A 136 -7.67 7.93 13.09
CA LEU A 136 -8.36 9.12 13.57
C LEU A 136 -7.38 10.30 13.58
N GLN A 137 -7.79 11.41 12.97
CA GLN A 137 -6.98 12.62 12.89
C GLN A 137 -7.16 13.51 14.11
N CYS A 138 -6.08 14.15 14.57
CA CYS A 138 -6.16 15.23 15.55
C CYS A 138 -6.68 16.54 14.91
N ARG A 139 -6.71 17.65 15.67
CA ARG A 139 -7.18 18.94 15.14
C ARG A 139 -6.38 19.46 13.95
N LEU A 140 -5.11 19.07 13.84
CA LEU A 140 -4.23 19.45 12.72
C LEU A 140 -4.31 18.48 11.52
N GLY A 141 -5.25 17.53 11.52
CA GLY A 141 -5.30 16.49 10.49
C GLY A 141 -4.24 15.39 10.64
N THR A 142 -3.31 15.51 11.58
CA THR A 142 -2.24 14.52 11.79
C THR A 142 -2.79 13.21 12.36
N VAL A 143 -2.24 12.08 11.90
CA VAL A 143 -2.43 10.73 12.47
C VAL A 143 -1.13 10.24 13.12
N SER A 144 -1.22 9.30 14.07
CA SER A 144 -0.06 8.74 14.77
C SER A 144 1.05 8.27 13.84
N LEU A 145 0.71 7.65 12.71
CA LEU A 145 1.69 7.13 11.76
C LEU A 145 2.57 8.23 11.16
N LEU A 146 2.01 9.41 10.88
CA LEU A 146 2.74 10.52 10.28
C LEU A 146 3.87 11.01 11.21
N GLU A 147 3.62 11.06 12.52
CA GLU A 147 4.60 11.48 13.53
C GLU A 147 5.78 10.51 13.65
N THR A 148 5.62 9.23 13.27
CA THR A 148 6.69 8.21 13.38
C THR A 148 7.85 8.45 12.41
N ILE A 149 7.60 9.13 11.29
CA ILE A 149 8.62 9.40 10.27
C ILE A 149 9.62 10.47 10.74
N PRO A 150 9.21 11.68 11.15
CA PRO A 150 10.15 12.70 11.63
C PRO A 150 10.82 12.29 12.95
N SER A 151 10.13 11.53 13.81
CA SER A 151 10.72 10.98 15.04
C SER A 151 11.54 9.69 14.81
N ASN A 152 11.54 9.17 13.58
CA ASN A 152 12.20 7.94 13.16
C ASN A 152 11.92 6.70 14.04
N ARG A 153 10.70 6.59 14.56
CA ARG A 153 10.23 5.48 15.41
C ARG A 153 9.79 4.28 14.58
N ALA A 154 10.76 3.46 14.15
CA ALA A 154 10.49 2.28 13.32
C ALA A 154 9.62 1.23 14.03
N ASP A 155 9.83 1.00 15.31
CA ASP A 155 9.05 0.10 16.15
C ASP A 155 7.55 0.48 16.18
N VAL A 156 7.27 1.77 16.32
CA VAL A 156 5.90 2.31 16.30
C VAL A 156 5.31 2.25 14.90
N ALA A 157 6.08 2.58 13.87
CA ALA A 157 5.64 2.46 12.48
C ALA A 157 5.28 1.01 12.13
N GLU A 158 6.07 0.04 12.58
CA GLU A 158 5.78 -1.39 12.42
C GLU A 158 4.49 -1.79 13.16
N PHE A 159 4.33 -1.37 14.41
CA PHE A 159 3.11 -1.60 15.18
C PHE A 159 1.87 -1.03 14.46
N LEU A 160 1.91 0.23 14.02
CA LEU A 160 0.79 0.90 13.37
C LEU A 160 0.48 0.27 11.99
N VAL A 161 1.47 0.08 11.13
CA VAL A 161 1.27 -0.39 9.75
C VAL A 161 0.99 -1.89 9.70
N ASN A 162 1.81 -2.72 10.37
CA ASN A 162 1.73 -4.17 10.22
C ASN A 162 0.75 -4.81 11.20
N GLN A 163 0.57 -4.27 12.42
CA GLN A 163 -0.32 -4.87 13.42
C GLN A 163 -1.72 -4.22 13.42
N LEU A 164 -1.80 -2.88 13.36
CA LEU A 164 -3.10 -2.18 13.36
C LEU A 164 -3.64 -1.91 11.95
N GLY A 165 -2.84 -2.09 10.90
CA GLY A 165 -3.23 -1.84 9.53
C GLY A 165 -3.51 -0.36 9.25
N ALA A 166 -2.75 0.55 9.85
CA ALA A 166 -2.88 1.98 9.66
C ALA A 166 -2.79 2.38 8.19
N SER A 167 -3.60 3.35 7.78
CA SER A 167 -3.54 3.92 6.45
C SER A 167 -2.29 4.78 6.30
N ILE A 168 -1.59 4.60 5.18
CA ILE A 168 -0.42 5.42 4.84
C ILE A 168 -0.78 6.67 4.02
N ASP A 169 -2.07 6.82 3.68
CA ASP A 169 -2.57 7.80 2.70
C ASP A 169 -3.35 8.96 3.34
N ILE A 170 -3.54 8.95 4.66
CA ILE A 170 -4.26 10.04 5.35
C ILE A 170 -3.37 11.28 5.35
N GLN A 171 -3.91 12.37 4.80
CA GLN A 171 -3.26 13.66 4.71
C GLN A 171 -3.62 14.54 5.90
N ASP A 172 -2.65 15.28 6.41
CA ASP A 172 -2.88 16.37 7.37
C ASP A 172 -3.36 17.65 6.67
N LEU A 173 -3.41 18.77 7.41
CA LEU A 173 -3.85 20.06 6.86
C LEU A 173 -2.89 20.65 5.81
N ASP A 174 -1.65 20.16 5.73
CA ASP A 174 -0.65 20.59 4.75
C ASP A 174 -0.59 19.62 3.54
N ASP A 175 -1.61 18.78 3.37
CA ASP A 175 -1.70 17.71 2.37
C ASP A 175 -0.58 16.65 2.47
N VAL A 176 0.09 16.56 3.63
CA VAL A 176 1.18 15.63 3.88
C VAL A 176 0.65 14.33 4.49
N SER A 177 1.01 13.20 3.87
CA SER A 177 0.69 11.86 4.36
C SER A 177 1.95 11.11 4.74
N ALA A 178 1.81 10.01 5.47
CA ALA A 178 2.94 9.13 5.76
C ALA A 178 3.60 8.64 4.47
N ARG A 179 2.81 8.32 3.43
CA ARG A 179 3.33 7.98 2.11
C ARG A 179 4.13 9.13 1.52
N SER A 180 3.56 10.32 1.37
CA SER A 180 4.26 11.42 0.67
C SER A 180 5.55 11.78 1.41
N MET A 181 5.51 11.89 2.74
CA MET A 181 6.70 12.16 3.55
C MET A 181 7.76 11.06 3.43
N ALA A 182 7.38 9.78 3.41
CA ALA A 182 8.32 8.68 3.23
C ALA A 182 8.98 8.63 1.84
N MET A 183 8.41 9.33 0.85
CA MET A 183 8.95 9.46 -0.51
C MET A 183 9.78 10.74 -0.73
N MET A 184 9.73 11.72 0.18
CA MET A 184 10.45 12.99 0.05
C MET A 184 11.95 12.86 0.37
N GLY A 185 12.80 13.17 -0.60
CA GLY A 185 14.23 13.48 -0.40
C GLY A 185 15.06 12.45 0.40
N ILE A 186 16.07 12.96 1.12
CA ILE A 186 17.08 12.23 1.92
C ILE A 186 16.50 11.26 2.99
N ALA A 187 15.20 11.28 3.28
CA ALA A 187 14.53 10.25 4.09
C ALA A 187 14.61 8.84 3.46
N GLU A 188 14.92 8.76 2.16
CA GLU A 188 15.15 7.50 1.43
C GLU A 188 16.35 6.71 1.97
N LEU A 189 17.38 7.38 2.49
CA LEU A 189 18.66 6.77 2.83
C LEU A 189 18.84 6.45 4.33
N VAL A 190 18.04 7.03 5.24
CA VAL A 190 18.39 7.04 6.67
C VAL A 190 17.24 6.82 7.67
N SER A 191 15.98 6.67 7.22
CA SER A 191 14.84 6.44 8.13
C SER A 191 14.30 5.01 8.03
N PRO A 192 14.53 4.16 9.05
CA PRO A 192 13.85 2.88 9.22
C PRO A 192 12.32 2.98 9.22
N ALA A 193 11.75 4.01 9.87
CA ALA A 193 10.30 4.23 9.88
C ALA A 193 9.74 4.48 8.47
N ALA A 194 10.40 5.34 7.69
CA ALA A 194 10.02 5.57 6.30
C ALA A 194 10.17 4.31 5.43
N SER A 195 11.13 3.43 5.72
CA SER A 195 11.30 2.15 5.02
C SER A 195 10.08 1.23 5.17
N ILE A 196 9.50 1.17 6.37
CA ILE A 196 8.28 0.39 6.65
C ILE A 196 7.10 0.93 5.83
N VAL A 197 6.90 2.25 5.84
CA VAL A 197 5.85 2.91 5.06
C VAL A 197 6.05 2.69 3.55
N ARG A 198 7.30 2.77 3.06
CA ARG A 198 7.62 2.47 1.65
C ARG A 198 7.33 1.01 1.29
N GLU A 199 7.64 0.06 2.15
CA GLU A 199 7.31 -1.35 1.87
C GLU A 199 5.79 -1.57 1.85
N ALA A 200 5.04 -0.93 2.75
CA ALA A 200 3.57 -0.94 2.72
C ALA A 200 3.02 -0.30 1.43
N ALA A 201 3.53 0.86 1.05
CA ALA A 201 3.20 1.54 -0.21
C ALA A 201 3.46 0.65 -1.43
N ARG A 202 4.59 -0.06 -1.45
CA ARG A 202 4.95 -1.01 -2.51
C ARG A 202 4.00 -2.20 -2.55
N LYS A 203 3.64 -2.76 -1.39
CA LYS A 203 2.67 -3.87 -1.29
C LYS A 203 1.30 -3.43 -1.80
N GLN A 204 0.78 -2.29 -1.35
CA GLN A 204 -0.48 -1.71 -1.83
C GLN A 204 -0.42 -1.43 -3.34
N GLY A 205 0.66 -0.81 -3.83
CA GLY A 205 0.87 -0.55 -5.24
C GLY A 205 0.88 -1.80 -6.12
N LYS A 206 1.41 -2.92 -5.62
CA LYS A 206 1.35 -4.21 -6.34
C LYS A 206 -0.06 -4.75 -6.40
N VAL A 207 -0.83 -4.64 -5.32
CA VAL A 207 -2.23 -5.07 -5.28
C VAL A 207 -3.07 -4.23 -6.24
N THR A 208 -2.92 -2.90 -6.20
CA THR A 208 -3.65 -1.99 -7.10
C THR A 208 -3.24 -2.20 -8.55
N ALA A 209 -1.94 -2.22 -8.89
CA ALA A 209 -1.49 -2.48 -10.25
C ALA A 209 -1.97 -3.84 -10.78
N LYS A 210 -1.94 -4.89 -9.95
CA LYS A 210 -2.46 -6.20 -10.33
C LYS A 210 -3.97 -6.14 -10.57
N ALA A 211 -4.73 -5.44 -9.73
CA ALA A 211 -6.17 -5.27 -9.88
C ALA A 211 -6.52 -4.43 -11.12
N ASP A 212 -5.84 -3.32 -11.37
CA ASP A 212 -6.11 -2.42 -12.49
C ASP A 212 -5.81 -3.06 -13.85
N ARG A 213 -4.70 -3.81 -13.96
CA ARG A 213 -4.36 -4.59 -15.17
C ARG A 213 -5.36 -5.72 -15.46
N ARG A 214 -6.23 -6.02 -14.50
CA ARG A 214 -7.20 -7.11 -14.48
C ARG A 214 -8.60 -6.55 -14.40
N LYS A 215 -8.95 -5.58 -15.25
CA LYS A 215 -10.30 -5.05 -15.36
C LYS A 215 -10.79 -5.07 -16.80
N CYS A 216 -12.09 -5.25 -16.96
CA CYS A 216 -12.74 -5.11 -18.25
C CYS A 216 -12.68 -3.65 -18.71
N ALA A 217 -12.19 -3.40 -19.92
CA ALA A 217 -12.06 -2.04 -20.46
C ALA A 217 -13.41 -1.34 -20.73
N ASN A 218 -14.53 -2.08 -20.72
CA ASN A 218 -15.86 -1.51 -20.91
C ASN A 218 -16.59 -1.22 -19.59
N CYS A 219 -16.72 -2.24 -18.73
CA CYS A 219 -17.55 -2.16 -17.51
C CYS A 219 -16.73 -2.08 -16.23
N THR A 220 -15.40 -2.05 -16.30
CA THR A 220 -14.45 -2.01 -15.16
C THR A 220 -14.51 -3.19 -14.20
N LYS A 221 -15.34 -4.21 -14.48
CA LYS A 221 -15.43 -5.45 -13.70
C LYS A 221 -14.02 -6.05 -13.52
N PRO A 222 -13.61 -6.42 -12.30
CA PRO A 222 -12.32 -7.08 -12.08
C PRO A 222 -12.33 -8.50 -12.66
N GLU A 223 -11.22 -8.91 -13.24
CA GLU A 223 -10.92 -10.24 -13.73
C GLU A 223 -10.76 -11.18 -12.53
N PRO A 224 -11.54 -12.27 -12.48
CA PRO A 224 -11.46 -13.22 -11.38
C PRO A 224 -10.14 -14.01 -11.45
N LEU A 225 -9.71 -14.59 -10.33
CA LEU A 225 -8.39 -15.22 -10.23
C LEU A 225 -8.27 -16.50 -11.07
N ASP A 226 -9.39 -17.18 -11.26
CA ASP A 226 -9.57 -18.49 -11.90
C ASP A 226 -9.89 -18.41 -13.40
N ASN A 227 -10.40 -17.27 -13.90
CA ASN A 227 -10.73 -17.09 -15.31
C ASN A 227 -10.20 -15.76 -15.88
N LYS A 228 -9.23 -15.85 -16.79
CA LYS A 228 -8.63 -14.68 -17.43
C LYS A 228 -9.57 -14.09 -18.49
N PHE A 229 -9.66 -12.78 -18.51
CA PHE A 229 -10.42 -12.06 -19.51
C PHE A 229 -9.69 -12.08 -20.85
N PRO A 230 -10.40 -12.38 -21.96
CA PRO A 230 -9.80 -12.30 -23.29
C PRO A 230 -9.27 -10.89 -23.58
N GLU A 231 -8.06 -10.85 -24.15
CA GLU A 231 -7.42 -9.64 -24.65
C GLU A 231 -7.93 -9.31 -26.07
N CYS A 232 -7.89 -8.02 -26.44
CA CYS A 232 -8.07 -7.64 -27.84
C CYS A 232 -6.98 -8.29 -28.70
N ALA A 233 -7.37 -9.17 -29.63
CA ALA A 233 -6.43 -9.91 -30.47
C ALA A 233 -5.51 -9.01 -31.32
N ARG A 234 -5.94 -7.79 -31.64
CA ARG A 234 -5.18 -6.83 -32.45
C ARG A 234 -4.16 -6.05 -31.62
N CYS A 235 -4.61 -5.22 -30.67
CA CYS A 235 -3.70 -4.34 -29.93
C CYS A 235 -3.08 -5.02 -28.69
N LYS A 236 -3.72 -6.05 -28.14
CA LYS A 236 -3.32 -6.74 -26.89
C LYS A 236 -3.16 -5.81 -25.67
N GLN A 237 -3.71 -4.60 -25.72
CA GLN A 237 -3.61 -3.58 -24.67
C GLN A 237 -4.80 -3.58 -23.70
N VAL A 238 -5.94 -4.13 -24.10
CA VAL A 238 -7.19 -4.11 -23.33
C VAL A 238 -7.78 -5.51 -23.20
N ARG A 239 -8.54 -5.74 -22.13
CA ARG A 239 -9.21 -7.01 -21.79
C ARG A 239 -10.70 -6.82 -21.60
N TYR A 240 -11.48 -7.88 -21.81
CA TYR A 240 -12.94 -7.84 -21.70
C TYR A 240 -13.47 -9.03 -20.92
N CYS A 241 -14.44 -8.81 -20.02
CA CYS A 241 -15.06 -9.92 -19.29
C CYS A 241 -15.86 -10.87 -20.19
N GLN A 242 -16.39 -10.35 -21.30
CA GLN A 242 -17.22 -11.07 -22.26
C GLN A 242 -17.29 -10.33 -23.60
N LYS A 243 -17.80 -11.00 -24.64
CA LYS A 243 -17.85 -10.50 -26.02
C LYS A 243 -18.71 -9.24 -26.15
N GLU A 244 -19.78 -9.14 -25.38
CA GLU A 244 -20.72 -8.01 -25.38
C GLU A 244 -20.01 -6.72 -24.95
N CYS A 245 -19.16 -6.81 -23.92
CA CYS A 245 -18.34 -5.69 -23.46
C CYS A 245 -17.29 -5.28 -24.51
N GLN A 246 -16.72 -6.25 -25.24
CA GLN A 246 -15.82 -5.94 -26.35
C GLN A 246 -16.54 -5.18 -27.46
N VAL A 247 -17.72 -5.65 -27.88
CA VAL A 247 -18.50 -5.00 -28.96
C VAL A 247 -18.96 -3.59 -28.55
N ALA A 248 -19.41 -3.42 -27.31
CA ALA A 248 -19.81 -2.11 -26.79
C ALA A 248 -18.63 -1.13 -26.78
N HIS A 249 -17.50 -1.51 -26.19
CA HIS A 249 -16.30 -0.65 -26.16
C HIS A 249 -15.75 -0.38 -27.57
N TRP A 250 -15.82 -1.37 -28.46
CA TRP A 250 -15.41 -1.22 -29.87
C TRP A 250 -16.19 -0.13 -30.60
N LYS A 251 -17.52 -0.12 -30.42
CA LYS A 251 -18.40 0.88 -31.06
C LYS A 251 -18.24 2.27 -30.44
N ALA A 252 -18.03 2.34 -29.12
CA ALA A 252 -17.92 3.62 -28.42
C ALA A 252 -16.61 4.34 -28.75
N HIS A 253 -15.46 3.71 -28.48
CA HIS A 253 -14.16 4.40 -28.53
C HIS A 253 -13.03 3.54 -29.14
N HIS A 254 -13.02 2.22 -28.89
CA HIS A 254 -11.83 1.41 -29.14
C HIS A 254 -11.51 1.19 -30.64
N LYS A 255 -12.47 1.31 -31.56
CA LYS A 255 -12.20 1.07 -33.00
C LYS A 255 -11.07 1.95 -33.56
N LYS A 256 -11.04 3.23 -33.17
CA LYS A 256 -9.99 4.18 -33.60
C LYS A 256 -8.70 3.94 -32.81
N GLU A 257 -8.82 3.85 -31.48
CA GLU A 257 -7.69 3.64 -30.56
C GLU A 257 -6.93 2.34 -30.82
N CYS A 258 -7.61 1.27 -31.22
CA CYS A 258 -7.01 -0.05 -31.40
C CYS A 258 -5.88 -0.03 -32.44
N ARG A 259 -6.05 0.73 -33.54
CA ARG A 259 -5.03 0.86 -34.58
C ARG A 259 -3.80 1.61 -34.06
N GLU A 260 -4.02 2.71 -33.34
CA GLU A 260 -2.94 3.50 -32.74
C GLU A 260 -2.19 2.71 -31.68
N LEU A 261 -2.91 1.99 -30.81
CA LEU A 261 -2.34 1.15 -29.77
C LEU A 261 -1.54 -0.02 -30.37
N ALA A 262 -2.04 -0.66 -31.43
CA ALA A 262 -1.30 -1.70 -32.14
C ALA A 262 -0.02 -1.15 -32.78
N SER A 263 -0.14 -0.02 -33.50
CA SER A 263 1.01 0.63 -34.14
C SER A 263 2.07 1.07 -33.13
N LYS A 264 1.67 1.68 -32.01
CA LYS A 264 2.59 2.05 -30.92
C LYS A 264 3.24 0.83 -30.27
N ALA A 265 2.49 -0.27 -30.13
CA ALA A 265 3.03 -1.50 -29.56
C ALA A 265 4.03 -2.20 -30.48
N GLU A 266 3.87 -2.06 -31.80
CA GLU A 266 4.80 -2.61 -32.80
C GLU A 266 6.02 -1.70 -33.04
N ALA A 267 5.83 -0.38 -33.07
CA ALA A 267 6.90 0.57 -33.40
C ALA A 267 7.94 0.71 -32.28
N GLY A 268 7.49 0.69 -31.02
CA GLY A 268 8.37 0.97 -29.87
C GLY A 268 9.06 2.34 -29.96
N VAL A 269 10.01 2.56 -29.06
CA VAL A 269 10.87 3.73 -28.97
C VAL A 269 12.27 3.31 -29.35
N LYS A 270 12.76 3.79 -30.50
CA LYS A 270 14.15 3.59 -30.92
C LYS A 270 15.05 4.51 -30.12
N LEU A 271 15.95 3.93 -29.33
CA LEU A 271 16.87 4.69 -28.51
C LEU A 271 18.01 5.22 -29.37
N GLU A 272 18.21 6.54 -29.29
CA GLU A 272 19.42 7.19 -29.77
C GLU A 272 20.60 6.84 -28.87
N ARG A 273 21.77 6.57 -29.47
CA ARG A 273 23.00 6.39 -28.69
C ARG A 273 23.50 7.77 -28.26
N PRO A 274 23.59 8.06 -26.95
CA PRO A 274 24.14 9.34 -26.50
C PRO A 274 25.61 9.47 -26.92
N PRO A 275 26.10 10.69 -27.21
CA PRO A 275 27.51 10.91 -27.45
C PRO A 275 28.33 10.48 -26.22
N SER A 276 29.47 9.81 -26.44
CA SER A 276 30.34 9.38 -25.35
C SER A 276 30.93 10.61 -24.65
N THR A 277 30.63 10.75 -23.37
CA THR A 277 31.24 11.75 -22.48
C THR A 277 32.59 11.29 -21.92
N GLY A 278 32.95 10.01 -22.13
CA GLY A 278 34.10 9.37 -21.51
C GLY A 278 33.97 9.11 -20.01
N MET A 279 32.79 9.38 -19.42
CA MET A 279 32.54 9.20 -18.00
C MET A 279 32.33 7.73 -17.66
N PHE A 280 32.79 7.34 -16.47
CA PHE A 280 32.51 6.01 -15.90
C PHE A 280 31.32 6.14 -14.97
N SER A 281 30.32 5.29 -15.20
CA SER A 281 29.15 5.22 -14.34
C SER A 281 29.27 4.02 -13.40
N ALA A 282 28.75 4.12 -12.18
CA ALA A 282 28.63 2.99 -11.27
C ALA A 282 27.26 3.03 -10.61
N THR A 283 26.68 1.85 -10.39
CA THR A 283 25.44 1.71 -9.63
C THR A 283 25.74 1.04 -8.31
N ILE A 284 25.10 1.51 -7.24
CA ILE A 284 25.21 0.91 -5.91
C ILE A 284 23.85 0.38 -5.52
N ASN A 285 23.79 -0.89 -5.14
CA ASN A 285 22.59 -1.46 -4.56
C ASN A 285 22.42 -0.91 -3.13
N ALA A 286 21.47 -0.01 -2.94
CA ALA A 286 21.24 0.64 -1.64
C ALA A 286 20.88 -0.33 -0.49
N ARG A 287 20.51 -1.59 -0.77
CA ARG A 287 20.22 -2.60 0.26
C ARG A 287 21.43 -3.47 0.62
N THR A 288 22.25 -3.84 -0.36
CA THR A 288 23.37 -4.77 -0.17
C THR A 288 24.73 -4.08 -0.13
N GLY A 289 24.80 -2.81 -0.54
CA GLY A 289 26.05 -2.07 -0.74
C GLY A 289 26.84 -2.51 -1.98
N GLU A 290 26.33 -3.47 -2.74
CA GLU A 290 27.01 -4.03 -3.92
C GLU A 290 27.20 -2.95 -4.99
N LYS A 291 28.44 -2.80 -5.45
CA LYS A 291 28.81 -1.85 -6.50
C LYS A 291 28.89 -2.59 -7.83
N HIS A 292 28.12 -2.14 -8.81
CA HIS A 292 28.27 -2.55 -10.20
C HIS A 292 28.86 -1.41 -11.01
N MET A 293 30.12 -1.57 -11.41
CA MET A 293 30.76 -0.68 -12.36
C MET A 293 30.11 -0.86 -13.73
N LEU A 294 29.68 0.24 -14.35
CA LEU A 294 29.35 0.29 -15.77
C LEU A 294 30.65 0.63 -16.52
N GLY A 295 30.79 0.16 -17.76
CA GLY A 295 31.87 0.60 -18.66
C GLY A 295 31.73 2.07 -19.01
N LYS A 296 32.30 2.51 -20.14
CA LYS A 296 32.01 3.86 -20.65
C LYS A 296 30.51 3.97 -20.93
N ASP A 297 29.95 5.18 -20.81
CA ASP A 297 28.50 5.43 -20.89
C ASP A 297 27.79 4.85 -22.14
N THR A 298 28.51 4.56 -23.22
CA THR A 298 27.99 3.96 -24.46
C THR A 298 28.12 2.44 -24.56
N ASP A 299 28.96 1.80 -23.74
CA ASP A 299 29.30 0.37 -23.85
C ASP A 299 28.11 -0.54 -23.53
N GLY A 300 27.12 0.01 -22.80
CA GLY A 300 25.92 -0.67 -22.37
C GLY A 300 24.86 -0.92 -23.45
N PHE A 301 24.96 -0.27 -24.62
CA PHE A 301 24.05 -0.43 -25.76
C PHE A 301 24.34 -1.72 -26.54
N LYS A 302 24.36 -2.84 -25.83
CA LYS A 302 24.75 -4.15 -26.37
C LYS A 302 23.62 -5.14 -26.20
N LYS A 303 23.32 -5.86 -27.28
CA LYS A 303 22.40 -7.00 -27.25
C LYS A 303 23.00 -8.13 -26.39
N PRO A 304 22.23 -8.73 -25.47
CA PRO A 304 22.67 -9.93 -24.78
C PRO A 304 23.03 -11.06 -25.76
N ALA A 305 24.03 -11.88 -25.40
CA ALA A 305 24.51 -12.96 -26.25
C ALA A 305 23.45 -14.04 -26.48
N ASN A 306 22.57 -14.25 -25.50
CA ASN A 306 21.50 -15.25 -25.50
C ASN A 306 20.20 -14.80 -26.18
N VAL A 307 20.18 -13.63 -26.85
CA VAL A 307 18.99 -13.07 -27.49
C VAL A 307 19.26 -12.91 -29.00
N ALA A 308 18.37 -13.36 -29.87
CA ALA A 308 18.51 -13.19 -31.31
C ALA A 308 18.25 -11.74 -31.76
N VAL A 309 18.72 -11.36 -32.95
CA VAL A 309 18.41 -10.06 -33.55
C VAL A 309 16.90 -9.95 -33.79
N GLY A 310 16.29 -8.83 -33.39
CA GLY A 310 14.85 -8.60 -33.45
C GLY A 310 14.04 -9.33 -32.36
N GLU A 311 14.64 -10.25 -31.60
CA GLU A 311 13.96 -10.92 -30.49
C GLU A 311 13.70 -9.92 -29.35
N GLN A 312 12.47 -9.95 -28.85
CA GLN A 312 12.08 -9.11 -27.71
C GLN A 312 12.39 -9.80 -26.39
N PHE A 313 13.20 -9.16 -25.56
CA PHE A 313 13.55 -9.59 -24.20
C PHE A 313 13.16 -8.51 -23.19
N TYR A 314 13.19 -8.78 -21.89
CA TYR A 314 12.79 -7.78 -20.89
C TYR A 314 13.98 -7.02 -20.32
N VAL A 315 13.76 -5.72 -20.07
CA VAL A 315 14.68 -4.78 -19.43
C VAL A 315 14.01 -4.04 -18.29
N LYS A 316 14.78 -3.73 -17.24
CA LYS A 316 14.41 -2.82 -16.15
C LYS A 316 14.61 -1.42 -16.64
N CYS A 317 13.57 -0.61 -16.57
CA CYS A 317 13.71 0.83 -16.72
C CYS A 317 13.54 1.43 -15.33
N GLN A 318 14.61 2.03 -14.78
CA GLN A 318 14.66 2.58 -13.43
C GLN A 318 15.04 4.06 -13.50
N GLY A 319 14.20 4.93 -12.94
CA GLY A 319 14.28 6.38 -13.02
C GLY A 319 12.97 6.98 -12.49
N GLY A 320 12.80 8.30 -12.51
CA GLY A 320 11.51 8.88 -12.11
C GLY A 320 11.47 10.40 -12.13
N GLY A 321 12.58 11.05 -11.76
CA GLY A 321 12.74 12.49 -11.90
C GLY A 321 12.84 12.92 -13.38
N PRO A 322 12.29 14.08 -13.76
CA PRO A 322 12.39 14.59 -15.13
C PRO A 322 13.83 14.91 -15.54
N ASN A 323 14.70 15.19 -14.57
CA ASN A 323 16.10 15.59 -14.80
C ASN A 323 17.10 14.45 -14.56
N MET A 324 16.62 13.24 -14.24
CA MET A 324 17.47 12.09 -13.93
C MET A 324 17.49 11.10 -15.10
N PRO A 325 18.65 10.53 -15.46
CA PRO A 325 18.70 9.51 -16.49
C PRO A 325 17.90 8.27 -16.11
N ILE A 326 17.37 7.57 -17.11
CA ILE A 326 16.72 6.27 -16.95
C ILE A 326 17.79 5.19 -17.12
N MET A 327 17.99 4.40 -16.08
CA MET A 327 18.81 3.19 -16.16
C MET A 327 18.00 2.09 -16.84
N ILE A 328 18.48 1.59 -17.98
CA ILE A 328 17.84 0.52 -18.75
C ILE A 328 18.77 -0.70 -18.79
N TYR A 329 18.34 -1.83 -18.24
CA TYR A 329 19.19 -3.02 -18.19
C TYR A 329 18.44 -4.34 -18.16
N ASP A 330 19.01 -5.38 -18.74
CA ASP A 330 18.50 -6.74 -18.62
C ASP A 330 18.98 -7.43 -17.31
N GLU A 331 18.47 -8.63 -17.05
CA GLU A 331 18.83 -9.41 -15.86
C GLU A 331 20.32 -9.80 -15.80
N THR A 332 20.92 -10.10 -16.95
CA THR A 332 22.33 -10.50 -17.05
C THR A 332 23.31 -9.32 -17.01
N ARG A 333 22.79 -8.08 -17.11
CA ARG A 333 23.56 -6.84 -17.23
C ARG A 333 24.44 -6.75 -18.47
N GLN A 334 24.23 -7.61 -19.47
CA GLN A 334 24.90 -7.50 -20.78
C GLN A 334 24.36 -6.32 -21.60
N CYS A 335 23.07 -6.02 -21.46
CA CYS A 335 22.46 -4.74 -21.84
C CYS A 335 22.33 -3.91 -20.55
N ASN A 336 23.04 -2.79 -20.47
CA ASN A 336 23.05 -1.97 -19.25
C ASN A 336 23.46 -0.53 -19.56
N LEU A 337 22.49 0.30 -19.91
CA LEU A 337 22.70 1.65 -20.41
C LEU A 337 22.03 2.71 -19.52
N SER A 338 22.58 3.92 -19.56
CA SER A 338 22.00 5.12 -18.95
C SER A 338 21.41 5.99 -20.06
N TYR A 339 20.12 6.29 -19.98
CA TYR A 339 19.40 7.04 -21.00
C TYR A 339 19.04 8.45 -20.50
N PRO A 340 19.76 9.51 -20.93
CA PRO A 340 19.58 10.86 -20.38
C PRO A 340 18.30 11.54 -20.87
N PRO A 341 17.79 12.54 -20.11
CA PRO A 341 16.67 13.37 -20.54
C PRO A 341 17.01 14.16 -21.82
N GLY A 342 15.97 14.48 -22.61
CA GLY A 342 16.10 15.24 -23.87
C GLY A 342 16.28 14.40 -25.13
N LEU A 343 16.55 13.10 -25.00
CA LEU A 343 16.61 12.18 -26.15
C LEU A 343 15.23 11.64 -26.54
N ALA A 344 15.09 11.24 -27.81
CA ALA A 344 13.83 10.78 -28.38
C ALA A 344 13.19 9.62 -27.60
N GLY A 345 11.96 9.82 -27.12
CA GLY A 345 11.18 8.82 -26.38
C GLY A 345 11.61 8.58 -24.93
N PHE A 346 12.51 9.41 -24.37
CA PHE A 346 12.79 9.45 -22.93
C PHE A 346 11.48 9.62 -22.12
N GLU A 347 10.64 10.59 -22.49
CA GLU A 347 9.38 10.86 -21.78
C GLU A 347 8.37 9.73 -21.93
N GLU A 348 8.36 8.99 -23.04
CA GLU A 348 7.46 7.85 -23.23
C GLU A 348 7.81 6.70 -22.26
N ILE A 349 9.10 6.43 -22.09
CA ILE A 349 9.59 5.43 -21.14
C ILE A 349 9.36 5.93 -19.71
N ARG A 350 9.70 7.19 -19.43
CA ARG A 350 9.52 7.82 -18.12
C ARG A 350 8.06 7.82 -17.68
N ALA A 351 7.12 8.16 -18.55
CA ALA A 351 5.69 8.18 -18.24
C ALA A 351 5.21 6.82 -17.74
N LYS A 352 5.68 5.72 -18.33
CA LYS A 352 5.36 4.36 -17.87
C LYS A 352 6.04 3.99 -16.56
N ILE A 353 7.23 4.51 -16.29
CA ILE A 353 7.89 4.33 -15.00
C ILE A 353 7.11 5.05 -13.90
N VAL A 354 6.80 6.33 -14.08
CA VAL A 354 6.11 7.17 -13.10
C VAL A 354 4.69 6.66 -12.84
N ALA A 355 4.01 6.15 -13.88
CA ALA A 355 2.68 5.58 -13.77
C ALA A 355 2.64 4.18 -13.12
N GLU A 356 3.76 3.62 -12.65
CA GLU A 356 3.80 2.29 -12.04
C GLU A 356 3.70 2.36 -10.51
N PRO A 357 2.50 2.19 -9.92
CA PRO A 357 2.31 2.34 -8.47
C PRO A 357 2.99 1.23 -7.68
N ALA A 358 3.17 0.03 -8.25
CA ALA A 358 3.84 -1.10 -7.58
C ALA A 358 5.30 -0.81 -7.23
N PHE A 359 5.90 0.13 -7.92
CA PHE A 359 7.27 0.58 -7.69
C PHE A 359 7.35 2.07 -7.41
N GLN A 360 6.23 2.69 -7.01
CA GLN A 360 6.17 4.09 -6.57
C GLN A 360 6.73 5.07 -7.61
N GLY A 361 6.50 4.80 -8.89
CA GLY A 361 6.98 5.67 -9.96
C GLY A 361 8.49 5.64 -10.18
N ARG A 362 9.23 4.66 -9.62
CA ARG A 362 10.70 4.59 -9.67
C ARG A 362 11.26 3.58 -10.66
N LYS A 363 10.43 2.63 -11.09
CA LYS A 363 10.81 1.65 -12.12
C LYS A 363 9.61 0.95 -12.74
N THR A 364 9.84 0.33 -13.89
CA THR A 364 8.97 -0.70 -14.45
C THR A 364 9.80 -1.67 -15.30
N TYR A 365 9.16 -2.69 -15.86
CA TYR A 365 9.80 -3.71 -16.68
C TYR A 365 9.17 -3.65 -18.06
N MET A 366 9.96 -3.44 -19.10
CA MET A 366 9.47 -3.34 -20.48
C MET A 366 10.20 -4.36 -21.34
N LYS A 367 9.63 -4.71 -22.49
CA LYS A 367 10.38 -5.40 -23.52
C LYS A 367 11.31 -4.43 -24.24
N ALA A 368 12.42 -4.94 -24.74
CA ALA A 368 13.32 -4.30 -25.66
C ALA A 368 13.79 -5.30 -26.73
N SER A 369 14.31 -4.80 -27.85
CA SER A 369 14.94 -5.60 -28.91
C SER A 369 16.11 -4.84 -29.51
N PHE A 370 17.05 -5.55 -30.12
CA PHE A 370 18.11 -4.95 -30.92
C PHE A 370 17.97 -5.36 -32.37
N ASP A 371 18.09 -4.41 -33.30
CA ASP A 371 18.16 -4.71 -34.72
C ASP A 371 19.58 -5.11 -35.16
N SER A 372 19.76 -5.43 -36.45
CA SER A 372 21.05 -5.83 -37.02
C SER A 372 22.10 -4.72 -37.01
N ALA A 373 21.69 -3.45 -36.89
CA ALA A 373 22.58 -2.31 -36.73
C ALA A 373 22.95 -2.05 -35.26
N GLY A 374 22.37 -2.83 -34.33
CA GLY A 374 22.57 -2.67 -32.89
C GLY A 374 21.81 -1.49 -32.29
N VAL A 375 20.74 -1.02 -32.94
CA VAL A 375 19.84 -0.01 -32.37
C VAL A 375 18.90 -0.70 -31.39
N CYS A 376 18.87 -0.21 -30.14
CA CYS A 376 17.96 -0.70 -29.11
C CYS A 376 16.59 -0.06 -29.30
N THR A 377 15.53 -0.85 -29.35
CA THR A 377 14.15 -0.39 -29.33
C THR A 377 13.49 -0.86 -28.04
N VAL A 378 12.92 0.05 -27.25
CA VAL A 378 12.16 -0.27 -26.03
C VAL A 378 10.66 -0.18 -26.34
N TYR A 379 9.83 -1.02 -25.73
CA TYR A 379 8.39 -1.08 -26.00
C TYR A 379 7.58 -0.66 -24.76
N PRO A 380 7.30 0.65 -24.54
CA PRO A 380 6.59 1.13 -23.35
C PRO A 380 5.20 0.52 -23.12
N THR A 381 4.51 0.10 -24.17
CA THR A 381 3.21 -0.60 -24.10
C THR A 381 3.30 -1.96 -23.42
N THR A 382 4.49 -2.55 -23.34
CA THR A 382 4.73 -3.86 -22.70
C THR A 382 5.09 -3.74 -21.22
N ALA A 383 4.97 -2.55 -20.63
CA ALA A 383 5.26 -2.30 -19.23
C ALA A 383 4.52 -3.30 -18.32
N ALA A 384 5.27 -4.03 -17.49
CA ALA A 384 4.79 -5.17 -16.74
C ALA A 384 5.31 -5.19 -15.30
N LEU A 385 4.55 -5.84 -14.42
CA LEU A 385 5.05 -6.25 -13.12
C LEU A 385 5.89 -7.52 -13.27
N LYS A 386 7.21 -7.37 -13.20
CA LYS A 386 8.15 -8.49 -13.19
C LYS A 386 9.11 -8.42 -12.01
N ARG A 387 9.79 -9.53 -11.77
CA ARG A 387 10.93 -9.64 -10.86
C ARG A 387 12.06 -10.30 -11.64
N TRP A 388 13.24 -9.72 -11.54
CA TRP A 388 14.53 -10.39 -11.57
C TRP A 388 15.26 -9.90 -10.33
#